data_AF-A0AB37SNC7-F1
#
_entry.id   AF-A0AB37SNC7-F1
#
_cell.length_a   1.000
_cell.length_b   1.000
_cell.length_c   1.000
_cell.angle_alpha   90.00
_cell.angle_beta   90.00
_cell.angle_gamma   90.00
#
_symmetry.space_group_name_H-M   'P 1'
#
loop_
_entity.id
_entity.type
_entity.pdbx_description
1 polymer ?
#
loop_
_entity_poly.entity_id
_entity_poly.type
_entity_poly.pdbx_seq_one_letter_code
_entity_poly.pdbx_strand_id
1 'polypeptide(L)'
;MAPAAPVVPTRLTAVSRRPTSSTATAAEVDMKHRELSRRAGGGARSPRRWGRAAMTVVGACAAAMVMLAGTASAHVKVFADGAVAGKPATLKFRVPSELASVTTIRVDVALPKEVAATSFPPVEGWAHAQTQGGQDNLAHVVWTAEAGKEIKPDESRYFELGVGPLPAKPSLGFDVVQTYSDGTVVKWNEPEVGSKEPEFPSAVLVLDAAAVAAEKQAQAASGPEVAATSMPAAAEAGDDTWLVWVLTGVAALAVVTALGVIVRTRRKVS
;
A
#
# COMPACT_ATOMS: atom_id res chain seq x y z
N MET A 1 66.35 -40.47 5.24
CA MET A 1 67.26 -39.39 4.83
C MET A 1 66.78 -38.12 5.52
N ALA A 2 67.48 -37.72 6.57
CA ALA A 2 67.26 -36.55 7.42
C ALA A 2 67.78 -35.26 6.70
N PRO A 3 67.71 -34.02 7.24
CA PRO A 3 67.35 -33.67 8.61
C PRO A 3 66.49 -32.41 8.85
N ALA A 4 66.07 -32.32 10.11
CA ALA A 4 65.54 -31.16 10.82
C ALA A 4 66.63 -30.10 11.13
N ALA A 5 66.20 -28.86 11.41
CA ALA A 5 66.98 -27.86 12.14
C ALA A 5 66.06 -26.74 12.71
N PRO A 6 66.51 -25.98 13.73
CA PRO A 6 65.70 -25.70 14.93
C PRO A 6 65.53 -24.22 15.34
N VAL A 7 64.64 -24.04 16.34
CA VAL A 7 64.54 -23.10 17.48
C VAL A 7 65.69 -22.11 17.74
N VAL A 8 65.38 -20.85 18.14
CA VAL A 8 65.76 -20.16 19.40
C VAL A 8 65.53 -18.62 19.34
N PRO A 9 65.20 -17.96 20.47
CA PRO A 9 64.59 -16.61 20.58
C PRO A 9 65.63 -15.53 20.99
N THR A 10 65.20 -14.28 21.28
CA THR A 10 65.59 -13.50 22.49
C THR A 10 65.03 -12.07 22.51
N ARG A 11 64.55 -11.73 23.71
CA ARG A 11 64.16 -10.47 24.37
C ARG A 11 64.77 -9.14 23.87
N LEU A 12 64.02 -8.06 24.11
CA LEU A 12 64.54 -6.95 24.94
C LEU A 12 63.43 -6.15 25.62
N THR A 13 63.76 -5.73 26.83
CA THR A 13 62.94 -5.13 27.89
C THR A 13 63.38 -3.68 28.06
N ALA A 14 62.46 -2.72 28.24
CA ALA A 14 62.71 -1.41 28.89
C ALA A 14 61.34 -0.81 29.24
N VAL A 15 60.84 -0.79 30.47
CA VAL A 15 61.29 -0.09 31.70
C VAL A 15 61.32 1.44 31.55
N SER A 16 60.20 2.05 31.97
CA SER A 16 60.06 3.16 32.93
C SER A 16 60.95 4.40 32.82
N ARG A 17 60.32 5.59 32.83
CA ARG A 17 60.52 6.64 33.86
C ARG A 17 59.49 7.77 33.76
N ARG A 18 58.74 8.02 34.84
CA ARG A 18 58.22 9.35 35.22
C ARG A 18 59.31 10.09 36.01
N PRO A 19 59.30 11.44 35.97
CA PRO A 19 59.41 12.23 37.21
C PRO A 19 58.36 13.36 37.25
N THR A 20 57.48 13.40 38.26
CA THR A 20 57.53 14.23 39.49
C THR A 20 57.39 15.75 39.29
N SER A 21 56.22 16.23 39.70
CA SER A 21 55.84 17.52 40.30
C SER A 21 56.90 18.59 40.57
N SER A 22 56.59 19.83 40.19
CA SER A 22 57.11 21.05 40.82
C SER A 22 55.95 21.96 41.21
N THR A 23 55.73 22.07 42.52
CA THR A 23 54.82 23.02 43.18
C THR A 23 55.59 24.31 43.43
N ALA A 24 55.09 25.44 42.95
CA ALA A 24 55.50 26.75 43.44
C ALA A 24 54.31 27.71 43.44
N THR A 25 53.88 28.02 44.66
CA THR A 25 53.41 29.33 45.15
C THR A 25 52.13 29.93 44.55
N ALA A 26 51.06 29.71 45.32
CA ALA A 26 49.94 30.63 45.48
C ALA A 26 50.41 32.02 45.92
N ALA A 27 49.57 33.02 45.62
CA ALA A 27 49.65 34.42 46.06
C ALA A 27 50.44 35.41 45.18
N GLU A 28 50.21 35.44 43.85
CA GLU A 28 50.48 36.68 43.10
C GLU A 28 49.69 36.84 41.79
N VAL A 29 48.44 36.36 41.69
CA VAL A 29 47.54 36.78 40.59
C VAL A 29 46.09 36.95 41.08
N ASP A 30 45.90 37.22 42.38
CA ASP A 30 44.60 37.52 43.02
C ASP A 30 44.02 38.90 42.63
N MET A 31 44.69 39.64 41.73
CA MET A 31 44.29 41.02 41.40
C MET A 31 43.82 41.24 39.96
N LYS A 32 43.94 40.25 39.06
CA LYS A 32 43.41 40.36 37.68
C LYS A 32 42.10 39.60 37.45
N HIS A 33 41.59 38.92 38.47
CA HIS A 33 40.38 38.08 38.38
C HIS A 33 39.06 38.82 38.71
N ARG A 34 39.10 40.13 39.03
CA ARG A 34 37.93 40.88 39.52
C ARG A 34 37.35 41.94 38.57
N GLU A 35 37.99 42.23 37.44
CA GLU A 35 37.55 43.28 36.50
C GLU A 35 36.96 42.75 35.17
N LEU A 36 37.13 41.48 34.83
CA LEU A 36 36.50 40.89 33.63
C LEU A 36 35.10 40.32 33.89
N SER A 37 34.66 40.28 35.15
CA SER A 37 33.38 39.66 35.56
C SER A 37 32.15 40.56 35.40
N ARG A 38 32.19 41.66 34.63
CA ARG A 38 31.04 42.58 34.49
C ARG A 38 30.52 42.83 33.06
N ARG A 39 31.00 42.12 32.04
CA ARG A 39 30.54 42.39 30.66
C ARG A 39 30.26 41.18 29.75
N ALA A 40 29.81 40.07 30.32
CA ALA A 40 29.29 38.93 29.55
C ALA A 40 28.03 38.32 30.17
N GLY A 41 27.06 39.16 30.52
CA GLY A 41 25.68 38.73 30.79
C GLY A 41 24.91 38.51 29.49
N GLY A 42 25.36 37.57 28.65
CA GLY A 42 24.65 37.16 27.44
C GLY A 42 23.83 35.91 27.72
N GLY A 43 22.53 36.07 27.97
CA GLY A 43 21.63 34.97 28.34
C GLY A 43 21.68 33.79 27.37
N ALA A 44 22.21 32.66 27.84
CA ALA A 44 22.13 31.38 27.17
C ALA A 44 20.67 30.90 27.16
N ARG A 45 19.91 31.29 26.13
CA ARG A 45 18.60 30.70 25.86
C ARG A 45 18.82 29.26 25.42
N SER A 46 18.45 28.33 26.29
CA SER A 46 18.54 26.89 26.11
C SER A 46 18.02 26.41 24.72
N PRO A 47 18.77 25.59 23.96
CA PRO A 47 18.30 25.02 22.69
C PRO A 47 17.41 23.78 22.91
N ARG A 48 16.70 23.68 24.04
CA ARG A 48 15.94 22.46 24.41
C ARG A 48 14.56 22.37 23.77
N ARG A 49 14.12 23.37 23.01
CA ARG A 49 12.78 23.40 22.40
C ARG A 49 12.73 22.91 20.95
N TRP A 50 13.86 22.77 20.27
CA TRP A 50 13.87 22.42 18.84
C TRP A 50 13.95 20.90 18.57
N GLY A 51 14.45 20.10 19.52
CA GLY A 51 14.45 18.64 19.39
C GLY A 51 13.06 18.00 19.40
N ARG A 52 12.09 18.62 20.11
CA ARG A 52 10.72 18.10 20.21
C ARG A 52 9.90 18.35 18.93
N ALA A 53 10.14 19.47 18.25
CA ALA A 53 9.42 19.83 17.02
C ALA A 53 9.89 19.03 15.79
N ALA A 54 11.18 18.69 15.72
CA ALA A 54 11.70 17.84 14.63
C ALA A 54 11.16 16.40 14.71
N MET A 55 10.95 15.87 15.92
CA MET A 55 10.47 14.51 16.15
C MET A 55 8.97 14.35 15.86
N THR A 56 8.17 15.40 16.06
CA THR A 56 6.73 15.40 15.71
C THR A 56 6.48 15.47 14.21
N VAL A 57 7.33 16.17 13.45
CA VAL A 57 7.15 16.30 11.99
C VAL A 57 7.54 14.99 11.27
N VAL A 58 8.63 14.34 11.68
CA VAL A 58 9.03 13.03 11.13
C VAL A 58 8.00 11.95 11.49
N GLY A 59 7.48 11.95 12.73
CA GLY A 59 6.43 11.02 13.15
C GLY A 59 5.11 11.21 12.40
N ALA A 60 4.71 12.45 12.12
CA ALA A 60 3.51 12.75 11.33
C ALA A 60 3.65 12.35 9.85
N CYS A 61 4.82 12.54 9.24
CA CYS A 61 5.09 12.07 7.87
C CYS A 61 5.12 10.53 7.78
N ALA A 62 5.70 9.84 8.76
CA ALA A 62 5.69 8.37 8.80
C ALA A 62 4.27 7.81 9.01
N ALA A 63 3.48 8.41 9.91
CA ALA A 63 2.08 8.03 10.11
C ALA A 63 1.23 8.31 8.86
N ALA A 64 1.48 9.43 8.17
CA ALA A 64 0.81 9.75 6.91
C ALA A 64 1.21 8.79 5.76
N MET A 65 2.46 8.30 5.73
CA MET A 65 2.89 7.29 4.75
C MET A 65 2.33 5.89 5.04
N VAL A 66 2.13 5.51 6.31
CA VAL A 66 1.41 4.28 6.67
C VAL A 66 -0.08 4.38 6.29
N MET A 67 -0.69 5.56 6.43
CA MET A 67 -2.07 5.82 5.98
C MET A 67 -2.20 5.91 4.45
N LEU A 68 -1.08 6.07 3.73
CA LEU A 68 -1.01 6.12 2.26
C LEU A 68 -0.32 4.88 1.67
N ALA A 69 -0.13 3.82 2.47
CA ALA A 69 0.01 2.48 1.93
C ALA A 69 -1.36 2.10 1.37
N GLY A 70 -1.69 2.66 0.20
CA GLY A 70 -2.79 2.16 -0.60
C GLY A 70 -2.57 0.67 -0.73
N THR A 71 -3.55 -0.11 -0.29
CA THR A 71 -3.60 -1.54 -0.59
C THR A 71 -3.36 -1.63 -2.09
N ALA A 72 -2.27 -2.28 -2.48
CA ALA A 72 -2.12 -2.66 -3.87
C ALA A 72 -3.24 -3.68 -4.10
N SER A 73 -4.40 -3.19 -4.56
CA SER A 73 -5.62 -3.97 -4.61
C SER A 73 -5.36 -5.21 -5.45
N ALA A 74 -5.41 -6.38 -4.82
CA ALA A 74 -5.14 -7.62 -5.49
C ALA A 74 -6.48 -8.32 -5.64
N HIS A 75 -7.29 -7.86 -6.60
CA HIS A 75 -8.57 -8.51 -6.86
C HIS A 75 -8.38 -9.98 -7.26
N VAL A 76 -9.33 -10.83 -6.86
CA VAL A 76 -9.46 -12.17 -7.43
C VAL A 76 -9.76 -12.05 -8.91
N LYS A 77 -9.01 -12.78 -9.74
CA LYS A 77 -9.19 -12.78 -11.21
C LYS A 77 -9.41 -14.19 -11.69
N VAL A 78 -10.23 -14.33 -12.73
CA VAL A 78 -10.47 -15.59 -13.42
C VAL A 78 -10.02 -15.48 -14.87
N PHE A 79 -9.35 -16.52 -15.34
CA PHE A 79 -8.85 -16.63 -16.70
C PHE A 79 -9.29 -17.97 -17.29
N ALA A 80 -9.44 -18.04 -18.61
CA ALA A 80 -9.64 -19.30 -19.31
C ALA A 80 -9.02 -19.19 -20.70
N ASP A 81 -7.95 -19.95 -20.92
CA ASP A 81 -7.22 -19.94 -22.18
C ASP A 81 -8.09 -20.60 -23.27
N GLY A 82 -8.42 -19.86 -24.33
CA GLY A 82 -9.22 -20.37 -25.45
C GLY A 82 -10.68 -20.69 -25.09
N ALA A 83 -11.27 -19.99 -24.12
CA ALA A 83 -12.69 -20.13 -23.79
C ALA A 83 -13.59 -19.79 -24.98
N VAL A 84 -14.50 -20.70 -25.33
CA VAL A 84 -15.47 -20.54 -26.40
C VAL A 84 -16.85 -20.94 -25.90
N ALA A 85 -17.87 -20.13 -26.20
CA ALA A 85 -19.26 -20.44 -25.86
C ALA A 85 -19.68 -21.82 -26.41
N GLY A 86 -20.40 -22.59 -25.59
CA GLY A 86 -20.84 -23.94 -25.90
C GLY A 86 -19.76 -25.03 -25.79
N LYS A 87 -18.51 -24.67 -25.44
CA LYS A 87 -17.40 -25.63 -25.22
C LYS A 87 -17.03 -25.72 -23.74
N PRO A 88 -16.47 -26.84 -23.28
CA PRO A 88 -15.82 -26.91 -21.97
C PRO A 88 -14.54 -26.04 -21.96
N ALA A 89 -14.15 -25.57 -20.79
CA ALA A 89 -12.94 -24.79 -20.59
C ALA A 89 -12.33 -25.06 -19.21
N THR A 90 -11.03 -24.81 -19.07
CA THR A 90 -10.36 -24.80 -17.76
C THR A 90 -10.25 -23.36 -17.28
N LEU A 91 -10.90 -23.07 -16.16
CA LEU A 91 -10.79 -21.80 -15.45
C LEU A 91 -9.55 -21.81 -14.56
N LYS A 92 -8.86 -20.67 -14.47
CA LYS A 92 -7.75 -20.42 -13.56
C LYS A 92 -8.09 -19.20 -12.70
N PHE A 93 -8.34 -19.42 -11.42
CA PHE A 93 -8.59 -18.37 -10.44
C PHE A 93 -7.29 -17.96 -9.77
N ARG A 94 -6.86 -16.70 -9.94
CA ARG A 94 -5.77 -16.11 -9.18
C ARG A 94 -6.34 -15.52 -7.90
N VAL A 95 -5.98 -16.10 -6.76
CA VAL A 95 -6.42 -15.66 -5.43
C VAL A 95 -5.21 -15.15 -4.64
N PRO A 96 -5.14 -13.85 -4.34
CA PRO A 96 -4.11 -13.26 -3.48
C PRO A 96 -4.53 -13.24 -2.01
N SER A 97 -3.56 -13.19 -1.11
CA SER A 97 -3.77 -13.00 0.34
C SER A 97 -3.52 -11.53 0.69
N GLU A 98 -4.57 -10.79 1.03
CA GLU A 98 -4.48 -9.33 1.25
C GLU A 98 -4.19 -8.93 2.70
N LEU A 99 -4.30 -9.88 3.64
CA LEU A 99 -4.08 -9.61 5.05
C LEU A 99 -2.61 -9.84 5.44
N ALA A 100 -2.02 -8.83 6.08
CA ALA A 100 -0.57 -8.76 6.33
C ALA A 100 -0.03 -9.78 7.35
N SER A 101 -0.87 -10.32 8.24
CA SER A 101 -0.42 -11.15 9.38
C SER A 101 -1.14 -12.49 9.49
N VAL A 102 -2.00 -12.83 8.52
CA VAL A 102 -2.77 -14.07 8.52
C VAL A 102 -2.70 -14.71 7.13
N THR A 103 -2.90 -16.01 7.09
CA THR A 103 -2.75 -16.80 5.85
C THR A 103 -4.13 -17.19 5.33
N THR A 104 -4.26 -17.34 4.01
CA THR A 104 -5.48 -17.90 3.42
C THR A 104 -5.45 -19.43 3.52
N ILE A 105 -6.47 -19.99 4.17
CA ILE A 105 -6.60 -21.43 4.42
C ILE A 105 -7.69 -22.10 3.59
N ARG A 106 -8.64 -21.31 3.05
CA ARG A 106 -9.77 -21.83 2.26
C ARG A 106 -10.16 -20.85 1.18
N VAL A 107 -10.49 -21.40 0.01
CA VAL A 107 -11.08 -20.69 -1.13
C VAL A 107 -12.33 -21.46 -1.55
N ASP A 108 -13.45 -20.77 -1.68
CA ASP A 108 -14.75 -21.35 -2.04
C ASP A 108 -15.32 -20.54 -3.20
N VAL A 109 -15.48 -21.18 -4.36
CA VAL A 109 -16.00 -20.56 -5.58
C VAL A 109 -17.41 -21.05 -5.83
N ALA A 110 -18.36 -20.12 -5.89
CA ALA A 110 -19.72 -20.40 -6.30
C ALA A 110 -19.80 -20.45 -7.83
N LEU A 111 -20.37 -21.54 -8.36
CA LEU A 111 -20.61 -21.73 -9.78
C LEU A 111 -22.00 -21.19 -10.15
N PRO A 112 -22.08 -20.30 -11.17
CA PRO A 112 -23.34 -19.93 -11.77
C PRO A 112 -24.10 -21.17 -12.29
N LYS A 113 -25.43 -21.13 -12.23
CA LYS A 113 -26.30 -22.26 -12.60
C LYS A 113 -26.13 -22.72 -14.06
N GLU A 114 -25.57 -21.87 -14.89
CA GLU A 114 -25.33 -22.10 -16.31
C GLU A 114 -24.08 -22.95 -16.58
N VAL A 115 -23.21 -23.18 -15.59
CA VAL A 115 -22.00 -24.00 -15.73
C VAL A 115 -21.91 -25.07 -14.64
N ALA A 116 -21.35 -26.22 -14.99
CA ALA A 116 -21.05 -27.28 -14.03
C ALA A 116 -19.55 -27.56 -14.00
N ALA A 117 -19.04 -27.96 -12.83
CA ALA A 117 -17.70 -28.51 -12.70
C ALA A 117 -17.59 -29.85 -13.46
N THR A 118 -16.48 -30.04 -14.16
CA THR A 118 -16.21 -31.23 -15.00
C THR A 118 -14.90 -31.92 -14.65
N SER A 119 -13.92 -31.18 -14.13
CA SER A 119 -12.65 -31.76 -13.67
C SER A 119 -11.97 -30.85 -12.64
N PHE A 120 -11.15 -31.46 -11.78
CA PHE A 120 -10.42 -30.79 -10.70
C PHE A 120 -8.93 -31.08 -10.86
N PRO A 121 -8.20 -30.27 -11.64
CA PRO A 121 -6.75 -30.38 -11.68
C PRO A 121 -6.16 -30.25 -10.26
N PRO A 122 -5.16 -31.07 -9.90
CA PRO A 122 -4.61 -31.04 -8.55
C PRO A 122 -3.90 -29.71 -8.29
N VAL A 123 -4.13 -29.15 -7.10
CA VAL A 123 -3.40 -28.00 -6.58
C VAL A 123 -2.51 -28.47 -5.45
N GLU A 124 -1.19 -28.30 -5.57
CA GLU A 124 -0.23 -28.86 -4.62
C GLU A 124 -0.50 -28.38 -3.18
N GLY A 125 -0.72 -29.32 -2.27
CA GLY A 125 -0.97 -29.04 -0.85
C GLY A 125 -2.36 -28.47 -0.56
N TRP A 126 -3.32 -28.63 -1.47
CA TRP A 126 -4.71 -28.19 -1.28
C TRP A 126 -5.68 -29.32 -1.63
N ALA A 127 -6.50 -29.71 -0.66
CA ALA A 127 -7.60 -30.62 -0.87
C ALA A 127 -8.77 -29.88 -1.52
N HIS A 128 -9.50 -30.54 -2.41
CA HIS A 128 -10.72 -29.99 -3.02
C HIS A 128 -11.97 -30.78 -2.62
N ALA A 129 -13.10 -30.10 -2.57
CA ALA A 129 -14.42 -30.69 -2.40
C ALA A 129 -15.43 -29.93 -3.26
N GLN A 130 -16.40 -30.65 -3.81
CA GLN A 130 -17.57 -30.03 -4.44
C GLN A 130 -18.77 -30.24 -3.50
N THR A 131 -19.49 -29.16 -3.24
CA THR A 131 -20.73 -29.21 -2.46
C THR A 131 -21.86 -28.58 -3.26
N GLN A 132 -23.05 -29.18 -3.20
CA GLN A 132 -24.28 -28.50 -3.64
C GLN A 132 -24.68 -27.54 -2.52
N GLY A 133 -24.94 -26.28 -2.88
CA GLY A 133 -25.02 -25.15 -1.97
C GLY A 133 -26.24 -25.20 -1.07
N GLY A 134 -26.07 -24.57 0.10
CA GLY A 134 -27.11 -24.36 1.09
C GLY A 134 -28.10 -23.26 0.67
N GLN A 135 -27.97 -22.07 1.24
CA GLN A 135 -29.01 -21.02 1.17
C GLN A 135 -29.16 -20.36 -0.22
N ASP A 136 -28.12 -20.38 -1.06
CA ASP A 136 -28.09 -19.82 -2.42
C ASP A 136 -28.46 -20.86 -3.51
N ASN A 137 -28.47 -22.14 -3.16
CA ASN A 137 -28.75 -23.27 -4.06
C ASN A 137 -27.85 -23.28 -5.32
N LEU A 138 -26.57 -22.89 -5.15
CA LEU A 138 -25.53 -22.93 -6.20
C LEU A 138 -24.56 -24.09 -5.97
N ALA A 139 -23.85 -24.56 -6.99
CA ALA A 139 -22.76 -25.51 -6.77
C ALA A 139 -21.51 -24.76 -6.29
N HIS A 140 -20.82 -25.29 -5.28
CA HIS A 140 -19.60 -24.72 -4.74
C HIS A 140 -18.41 -25.65 -4.98
N VAL A 141 -17.29 -25.05 -5.34
CA VAL A 141 -15.99 -25.74 -5.37
C VAL A 141 -15.08 -25.12 -4.33
N VAL A 142 -14.67 -25.97 -3.40
CA VAL A 142 -13.91 -25.58 -2.22
C VAL A 142 -12.52 -26.15 -2.32
N TRP A 143 -11.50 -25.31 -2.12
CA TRP A 143 -10.14 -25.74 -1.83
C TRP A 143 -9.78 -25.38 -0.39
N THR A 144 -9.15 -26.33 0.32
CA THR A 144 -8.66 -26.15 1.69
C THR A 144 -7.18 -26.50 1.76
N ALA A 145 -6.38 -25.61 2.35
CA ALA A 145 -4.95 -25.78 2.48
C ALA A 145 -4.61 -26.93 3.44
N GLU A 146 -3.61 -27.72 3.08
CA GLU A 146 -2.89 -28.54 4.04
C GLU A 146 -1.98 -27.66 4.89
N ALA A 147 -1.65 -28.14 6.10
CA ALA A 147 -0.81 -27.39 7.03
C ALA A 147 0.57 -27.05 6.40
N GLY A 148 0.92 -25.77 6.42
CA GLY A 148 2.17 -25.25 5.83
C GLY A 148 2.10 -24.99 4.32
N LYS A 149 0.94 -25.19 3.69
CA LYS A 149 0.70 -24.96 2.25
C LYS A 149 -0.27 -23.79 1.99
N GLU A 150 -0.65 -23.05 3.03
CA GLU A 150 -1.50 -21.87 2.98
C GLU A 150 -0.93 -20.77 2.05
N ILE A 151 -1.78 -19.82 1.63
CA ILE A 151 -1.29 -18.62 0.92
C ILE A 151 -0.83 -17.62 1.99
N LYS A 152 0.45 -17.25 1.97
CA LYS A 152 1.01 -16.30 2.95
C LYS A 152 0.64 -14.86 2.59
N PRO A 153 0.75 -13.92 3.55
CA PRO A 153 0.65 -12.49 3.25
C PRO A 153 1.47 -12.11 2.02
N ASP A 154 0.89 -11.25 1.18
CA ASP A 154 1.49 -10.73 -0.06
C ASP A 154 1.79 -11.80 -1.15
N GLU A 155 1.35 -13.05 -0.97
CA GLU A 155 1.42 -14.10 -1.98
C GLU A 155 0.09 -14.26 -2.72
N SER A 156 0.15 -14.91 -3.89
CA SER A 156 -1.04 -15.32 -4.64
C SER A 156 -0.90 -16.74 -5.14
N ARG A 157 -2.01 -17.46 -5.24
CA ARG A 157 -2.06 -18.82 -5.77
C ARG A 157 -3.10 -18.94 -6.88
N TYR A 158 -2.86 -19.89 -7.79
CA TYR A 158 -3.82 -20.27 -8.81
C TYR A 158 -4.59 -21.52 -8.40
N PHE A 159 -5.90 -21.48 -8.60
CA PHE A 159 -6.80 -22.62 -8.45
C PHE A 159 -7.45 -22.91 -9.79
N GLU A 160 -7.31 -24.14 -10.28
CA GLU A 160 -7.82 -24.52 -11.58
C GLU A 160 -9.10 -25.34 -11.45
N LEU A 161 -10.04 -25.12 -12.36
CA LEU A 161 -11.31 -25.83 -12.40
C LEU A 161 -11.76 -26.02 -13.84
N GLY A 162 -11.94 -27.28 -14.26
CA GLY A 162 -12.62 -27.56 -15.52
C GLY A 162 -14.12 -27.32 -15.37
N VAL A 163 -14.72 -26.55 -16.28
CA VAL A 163 -16.16 -26.28 -16.34
C VAL A 163 -16.70 -26.51 -17.74
N GLY A 164 -18.00 -26.78 -17.85
CA GLY A 164 -18.64 -26.76 -19.14
C GLY A 164 -20.10 -27.25 -19.16
N PRO A 165 -20.78 -27.05 -20.30
CA PRO A 165 -20.37 -26.15 -21.39
C PRO A 165 -20.44 -24.67 -20.94
N LEU A 166 -19.58 -23.81 -21.50
CA LEU A 166 -19.69 -22.37 -21.25
C LEU A 166 -20.97 -21.79 -21.88
N PRO A 167 -21.70 -20.87 -21.22
CA PRO A 167 -22.91 -20.29 -21.78
C PRO A 167 -22.62 -19.36 -22.95
N ALA A 168 -23.61 -19.14 -23.81
CA ALA A 168 -23.58 -18.10 -24.84
C ALA A 168 -23.89 -16.72 -24.24
N LYS A 169 -23.00 -16.25 -23.35
CA LYS A 169 -23.06 -14.95 -22.69
C LYS A 169 -21.74 -14.20 -22.93
N PRO A 170 -21.75 -12.86 -22.92
CA PRO A 170 -20.53 -12.07 -23.13
C PRO A 170 -19.55 -12.18 -21.96
N SER A 171 -20.06 -12.44 -20.75
CA SER A 171 -19.25 -12.68 -19.55
C SER A 171 -19.95 -13.59 -18.55
N LEU A 172 -19.18 -14.10 -17.60
CA LEU A 172 -19.63 -14.94 -16.50
C LEU A 172 -18.97 -14.49 -15.19
N GLY A 173 -19.78 -14.11 -14.20
CA GLY A 173 -19.30 -13.72 -12.87
C GLY A 173 -19.19 -14.92 -11.93
N PHE A 174 -18.20 -14.89 -11.05
CA PHE A 174 -17.96 -15.91 -10.03
C PHE A 174 -17.77 -15.22 -8.69
N ASP A 175 -18.60 -15.62 -7.72
CA ASP A 175 -18.45 -15.19 -6.35
C ASP A 175 -17.45 -16.09 -5.66
N VAL A 176 -16.50 -15.49 -4.94
CA VAL A 176 -15.43 -16.21 -4.25
C VAL A 176 -15.44 -15.85 -2.77
N VAL A 177 -15.38 -16.85 -1.91
CA VAL A 177 -15.24 -16.67 -0.46
C VAL A 177 -13.86 -17.15 -0.04
N GLN A 178 -13.11 -16.28 0.62
CA GLN A 178 -11.77 -16.54 1.13
C GLN A 178 -11.82 -16.58 2.65
N THR A 179 -11.29 -17.65 3.25
CA THR A 179 -11.19 -17.76 4.72
C THR A 179 -9.73 -17.73 5.13
N TYR A 180 -9.45 -16.93 6.16
CA TYR A 180 -8.13 -16.72 6.73
C TYR A 180 -7.94 -17.54 8.02
N SER A 181 -6.67 -17.72 8.40
CA SER A 181 -6.28 -18.52 9.56
C SER A 181 -6.78 -17.99 10.91
N ASP A 182 -7.15 -16.71 11.01
CA ASP A 182 -7.77 -16.10 12.19
C ASP A 182 -9.31 -16.24 12.23
N GLY A 183 -9.90 -16.88 11.22
CA GLY A 183 -11.34 -17.02 11.07
C GLY A 183 -12.00 -15.86 10.31
N THR A 184 -11.26 -14.84 9.88
CA THR A 184 -11.78 -13.79 9.01
C THR A 184 -12.26 -14.38 7.67
N VAL A 185 -13.42 -13.94 7.21
CA VAL A 185 -14.00 -14.35 5.93
C VAL A 185 -14.20 -13.13 5.04
N VAL A 186 -13.60 -13.14 3.86
CA VAL A 186 -13.74 -12.11 2.81
C VAL A 186 -14.58 -12.67 1.67
N LYS A 187 -15.54 -11.89 1.18
CA LYS A 187 -16.43 -12.26 0.07
C LYS A 187 -16.16 -11.35 -1.12
N TRP A 188 -15.68 -11.95 -2.19
CA TRP A 188 -15.45 -11.36 -3.49
C TRP A 188 -16.73 -11.50 -4.33
N ASN A 189 -17.70 -10.63 -4.06
CA ASN A 189 -19.02 -10.68 -4.69
C ASN A 189 -19.62 -9.29 -4.99
N GLU A 190 -18.80 -8.24 -4.94
CA GLU A 190 -19.28 -6.89 -5.21
C GLU A 190 -19.36 -6.63 -6.73
N PRO A 191 -20.47 -6.07 -7.22
CA PRO A 191 -20.57 -5.69 -8.62
C PRO A 191 -19.78 -4.40 -8.89
N GLU A 192 -19.11 -4.33 -10.05
CA GLU A 192 -18.55 -3.07 -10.56
C GLU A 192 -19.69 -2.14 -11.00
N VAL A 193 -20.15 -1.23 -10.12
CA VAL A 193 -21.21 -0.26 -10.42
C VAL A 193 -20.66 1.17 -10.40
N GLY A 194 -20.88 1.91 -11.49
CA GLY A 194 -20.49 3.31 -11.59
C GLY A 194 -18.97 3.50 -11.73
N SER A 195 -18.44 4.59 -11.16
CA SER A 195 -17.03 4.98 -11.27
C SER A 195 -16.20 4.68 -10.03
N LYS A 196 -16.81 4.15 -8.95
CA LYS A 196 -16.09 3.76 -7.74
C LYS A 196 -15.70 2.29 -7.86
N GLU A 197 -14.41 2.01 -7.72
CA GLU A 197 -13.89 0.64 -7.70
C GLU A 197 -14.36 -0.06 -6.41
N PRO A 198 -15.00 -1.24 -6.50
CA PRO A 198 -15.37 -2.05 -5.34
C PRO A 198 -14.12 -2.53 -4.60
N GLU A 199 -14.26 -2.82 -3.30
CA GLU A 199 -13.15 -3.35 -2.50
C GLU A 199 -12.95 -4.85 -2.78
N PHE A 200 -14.05 -5.59 -2.93
CA PHE A 200 -14.03 -7.04 -3.17
C PHE A 200 -14.89 -7.42 -4.38
N PRO A 201 -14.48 -7.06 -5.61
CA PRO A 201 -15.30 -7.32 -6.80
C PRO A 201 -15.43 -8.81 -7.09
N SER A 202 -16.58 -9.24 -7.63
CA SER A 202 -16.75 -10.58 -8.20
C SER A 202 -15.71 -10.83 -9.29
N ALA A 203 -15.21 -12.06 -9.40
CA ALA A 203 -14.29 -12.43 -10.47
C ALA A 203 -15.08 -12.64 -11.78
N VAL A 204 -14.81 -11.84 -12.81
CA VAL A 204 -15.55 -11.90 -14.08
C VAL A 204 -14.68 -12.52 -15.19
N LEU A 205 -15.18 -13.60 -15.79
CA LEU A 205 -14.64 -14.18 -17.01
C LEU A 205 -15.30 -13.49 -18.21
N VAL A 206 -14.52 -12.81 -19.03
CA VAL A 206 -14.99 -12.23 -20.30
C VAL A 206 -14.86 -13.26 -21.41
N LEU A 207 -15.98 -13.59 -22.06
CA LEU A 207 -16.07 -14.53 -23.18
C LEU A 207 -16.16 -13.80 -24.53
N ASP A 208 -16.76 -12.60 -24.53
CA ASP A 208 -16.83 -11.69 -25.68
C ASP A 208 -16.53 -10.25 -25.22
N ALA A 209 -15.29 -9.80 -25.44
CA ALA A 209 -14.85 -8.48 -25.02
C ALA A 209 -15.55 -7.34 -25.78
N ALA A 210 -15.96 -7.55 -27.03
CA ALA A 210 -16.63 -6.53 -27.82
C ALA A 210 -18.05 -6.30 -27.31
N ALA A 211 -18.76 -7.37 -26.99
CA ALA A 211 -20.08 -7.30 -26.39
C ALA A 211 -20.04 -6.65 -24.99
N VAL A 212 -19.10 -7.03 -24.12
CA VAL A 212 -18.93 -6.40 -22.80
C VAL A 212 -18.64 -4.90 -22.91
N ALA A 213 -17.80 -4.49 -23.89
CA ALA A 213 -17.52 -3.08 -24.11
C ALA A 213 -18.75 -2.30 -24.57
N ALA A 214 -19.58 -2.89 -25.44
CA ALA A 214 -20.83 -2.29 -25.89
C ALA A 214 -21.84 -2.16 -24.72
N GLU A 215 -21.92 -3.15 -23.84
CA GLU A 215 -22.75 -3.10 -22.64
C GLU A 215 -22.30 -2.01 -21.65
N LYS A 216 -20.98 -1.91 -21.37
CA LYS A 216 -20.45 -0.81 -20.54
C LYS A 216 -20.75 0.57 -21.14
N GLN A 217 -20.70 0.71 -22.47
CA GLN A 217 -21.05 1.96 -23.15
C GLN A 217 -22.55 2.27 -23.08
N ALA A 218 -23.42 1.27 -23.26
CA ALA A 218 -24.86 1.43 -23.12
C ALA A 218 -25.26 1.80 -21.68
N GLN A 219 -24.58 1.24 -20.69
CA GLN A 219 -24.82 1.54 -19.28
C GLN A 219 -24.31 2.94 -18.87
N ALA A 220 -23.24 3.43 -19.50
CA ALA A 220 -22.79 4.82 -19.36
C ALA A 220 -23.72 5.82 -20.07
N ALA A 221 -24.36 5.42 -21.18
CA ALA A 221 -25.32 6.24 -21.92
C ALA A 221 -26.73 6.27 -21.28
N SER A 222 -27.01 5.38 -20.33
CA SER A 222 -28.30 5.28 -19.61
C SER A 222 -28.34 6.07 -18.30
N GLY A 223 -27.39 7.00 -18.08
CA GLY A 223 -27.55 8.05 -17.06
C GLY A 223 -28.78 8.90 -17.36
N PRO A 224 -29.46 9.48 -16.36
CA PRO A 224 -30.73 10.16 -16.57
C PRO A 224 -30.57 11.24 -17.64
N GLU A 225 -31.34 11.11 -18.71
CA GLU A 225 -31.53 12.15 -19.72
C GLU A 225 -32.14 13.37 -19.02
N VAL A 226 -31.28 14.29 -18.59
CA VAL A 226 -31.70 15.63 -18.23
C VAL A 226 -32.07 16.27 -19.56
N ALA A 227 -33.36 16.26 -19.88
CA ALA A 227 -33.92 16.96 -21.02
C ALA A 227 -33.42 18.41 -20.98
N ALA A 228 -32.49 18.73 -21.88
CA ALA A 228 -32.02 20.09 -22.08
C ALA A 228 -33.15 20.85 -22.77
N THR A 229 -34.03 21.45 -21.97
CA THR A 229 -34.96 22.48 -22.45
C THR A 229 -34.12 23.64 -22.97
N SER A 230 -34.01 23.75 -24.28
CA SER A 230 -33.43 24.90 -24.97
C SER A 230 -34.29 26.14 -24.71
N MET A 231 -33.73 27.14 -24.02
CA MET A 231 -34.24 28.51 -23.99
C MET A 231 -33.20 29.47 -24.59
N PRO A 232 -33.65 30.55 -25.26
CA PRO A 232 -32.80 31.35 -26.13
C PRO A 232 -31.87 32.27 -25.36
N ALA A 233 -30.76 32.62 -26.01
CA ALA A 233 -29.79 33.61 -25.55
C ALA A 233 -30.44 34.99 -25.41
N ALA A 234 -30.30 35.57 -24.22
CA ALA A 234 -30.38 37.01 -23.99
C ALA A 234 -29.26 37.38 -23.02
N ALA A 235 -28.33 38.21 -23.50
CA ALA A 235 -27.33 38.87 -22.69
C ALA A 235 -27.99 39.88 -21.76
N GLU A 236 -27.49 40.01 -20.53
CA GLU A 236 -27.28 41.27 -19.81
C GLU A 236 -26.50 40.98 -18.51
N ALA A 237 -25.69 41.96 -18.11
CA ALA A 237 -24.62 41.85 -17.13
C ALA A 237 -25.10 41.67 -15.67
N GLY A 238 -24.35 40.88 -14.90
CA GLY A 238 -24.46 40.78 -13.45
C GLY A 238 -23.11 40.37 -12.86
N ASP A 239 -22.50 41.26 -12.10
CA ASP A 239 -21.12 41.19 -11.59
C ASP A 239 -20.89 40.08 -10.56
N ASP A 240 -20.44 38.91 -11.00
CA ASP A 240 -19.90 37.84 -10.15
C ASP A 240 -18.43 38.07 -9.79
N THR A 241 -18.18 39.17 -9.09
CA THR A 241 -16.84 39.60 -8.65
C THR A 241 -16.32 38.83 -7.43
N TRP A 242 -17.06 37.89 -6.84
CA TRP A 242 -16.61 37.15 -5.64
C TRP A 242 -15.68 35.96 -5.97
N LEU A 243 -15.81 35.36 -7.15
CA LEU A 243 -14.98 34.23 -7.61
C LEU A 243 -13.56 34.65 -8.02
N VAL A 244 -13.37 35.91 -8.44
CA VAL A 244 -12.04 36.47 -8.73
C VAL A 244 -11.22 36.65 -7.45
N TRP A 245 -11.85 36.99 -6.31
CA TRP A 245 -11.16 37.12 -5.01
C TRP A 245 -10.76 35.77 -4.40
N VAL A 246 -11.53 34.70 -4.65
CA VAL A 246 -11.17 33.35 -4.19
C VAL A 246 -9.96 32.81 -4.95
N LEU A 247 -9.86 33.06 -6.26
CA LEU A 247 -8.72 32.63 -7.08
C LEU A 247 -7.48 33.52 -6.92
N THR A 248 -7.65 34.83 -6.72
CA THR A 248 -6.51 35.73 -6.43
C THR A 248 -6.01 35.60 -4.98
N GLY A 249 -6.87 35.25 -4.02
CA GLY A 249 -6.49 35.00 -2.63
C GLY A 249 -5.59 33.76 -2.46
N VAL A 250 -5.85 32.70 -3.23
CA VAL A 250 -5.03 31.47 -3.22
C VAL A 250 -3.67 31.70 -3.91
N ALA A 251 -3.63 32.51 -4.97
CA ALA A 251 -2.37 32.90 -5.61
C ALA A 251 -1.51 33.85 -4.72
N ALA A 252 -2.13 34.76 -3.97
CA ALA A 252 -1.42 35.66 -3.05
C ALA A 252 -0.82 34.91 -1.84
N LEU A 253 -1.46 33.84 -1.35
CA LEU A 253 -0.95 33.04 -0.23
C LEU A 253 0.28 32.18 -0.63
N ALA A 254 0.36 31.75 -1.89
CA ALA A 254 1.52 31.05 -2.44
C ALA A 254 2.72 31.99 -2.69
N VAL A 255 2.46 33.25 -3.07
CA VAL A 255 3.53 34.25 -3.31
C VAL A 255 4.09 34.81 -1.99
N VAL A 256 3.27 35.01 -0.95
CA VAL A 256 3.73 35.48 0.37
C VAL A 256 4.55 34.41 1.11
N THR A 257 4.23 33.12 0.93
CA THR A 257 5.02 32.02 1.50
C THR A 257 6.37 31.82 0.76
N ALA A 258 6.40 31.96 -0.56
CA ALA A 258 7.63 31.90 -1.34
C ALA A 258 8.58 33.09 -1.09
N LEU A 259 8.07 34.33 -1.02
CA LEU A 259 8.89 35.51 -0.71
C LEU A 259 9.34 35.55 0.77
N GLY A 260 8.52 35.05 1.70
CA GLY A 260 8.88 34.96 3.13
C GLY A 260 10.07 34.02 3.41
N VAL A 261 10.21 32.96 2.62
CA VAL A 261 11.36 32.03 2.68
C VAL A 261 12.64 32.68 2.11
N ILE A 262 12.53 33.45 1.03
CA ILE A 262 13.68 34.08 0.35
C ILE A 262 14.22 35.32 1.10
N VAL A 263 13.36 36.13 1.74
CA VAL A 263 13.82 37.26 2.56
C VAL A 263 14.47 36.79 3.87
N ARG A 264 14.04 35.64 4.41
CA ARG A 264 14.60 35.07 5.66
C ARG A 264 15.95 34.37 5.46
N THR A 265 16.25 33.89 4.25
CA THR A 265 17.58 33.36 3.91
C THR A 265 18.59 34.48 3.62
N ARG A 266 18.16 35.62 3.07
CA ARG A 266 19.05 36.78 2.82
C ARG A 266 19.45 37.57 4.07
N ARG A 267 18.62 37.60 5.12
CA ARG A 267 18.99 38.24 6.42
C ARG A 267 19.89 37.40 7.33
N LYS A 268 20.29 36.19 6.90
CA LYS A 268 21.22 35.33 7.66
C LYS A 268 22.63 35.29 7.07
N VAL A 269 22.89 36.00 5.97
CA VAL A 269 24.19 36.00 5.27
C VAL A 269 24.79 37.42 5.17
N SER A 270 24.25 38.39 5.90
CA SER A 270 24.92 39.67 6.19
C SER A 270 24.90 39.91 7.69
#